data_AF-A0A024ELT8-F1
#
_entry.id   AF-A0A024ELT8-F1
#
_cell.length_a   1.000
_cell.length_b   1.000
_cell.length_c   1.000
_cell.angle_alpha   90.00
_cell.angle_beta   90.00
_cell.angle_gamma   90.00
#
_symmetry.space_group_name_H-M   'P 1'
#
loop_
_entity.id
_entity.type
_entity.pdbx_description
1 polymer ?
#
loop_
_entity_poly.entity_id
_entity_poly.type
_entity_poly.pdbx_seq_one_letter_code
_entity_poly.pdbx_strand_id
1 'polypeptide(L)'
;MAYRRRTSTLDDLLKVAMKMPLWANLLIAGGSFVTLRYYGGSELPTMGVVQTGHLAESIGFYILRLAAFIGQFVIPPIFLLGGVLGWIQRTIRARKFRSISRSSQPGVLIRDLAWDQFEQMVGEALRRQGYSVNETAKGADGGIDLELRRGGELFLVQCKQWRAEKVSVQVVRELYGVMSARGAAGGFVVTSGVFTKDAWKFAKGTSVRLIDGNRLIEWFGQVPAGEQNPTTISGTSAAVLGDVTAVPGGNQELDGDQAMLMEKAKQLCPRCGGGMTPRFSRSNNQGISNNVFLGCLNFPACRGTRTLVD
;
A
#
# COMPACT_ATOMS: atom_id res chain seq x y z
N MET A 1 18.42 11.76 22.92
CA MET A 1 18.06 13.17 22.66
C MET A 1 17.89 13.36 21.16
N ALA A 2 16.65 13.43 20.67
CA ALA A 2 16.38 13.62 19.24
C ALA A 2 16.52 15.10 18.88
N TYR A 3 17.41 15.41 17.93
CA TYR A 3 17.63 16.76 17.42
C TYR A 3 16.35 17.24 16.72
N ARG A 4 15.54 18.04 17.42
CA ARG A 4 14.35 18.70 16.86
C ARG A 4 14.84 19.77 15.87
N ARG A 5 15.06 19.38 14.60
CA ARG A 5 15.28 20.32 13.50
C ARG A 5 14.10 21.31 13.52
N ARG A 6 14.36 22.58 13.81
CA ARG A 6 13.39 23.65 13.58
C ARG A 6 13.08 23.61 12.08
N THR A 7 11.86 23.22 11.71
CA THR A 7 11.41 23.31 10.32
C THR A 7 11.32 24.78 9.99
N SER A 8 11.97 25.19 8.89
CA SER A 8 11.86 26.57 8.43
C SER A 8 10.44 26.78 7.89
N THR A 9 9.91 28.00 7.98
CA THR A 9 8.60 28.35 7.39
C THR A 9 8.53 28.00 5.90
N LEU A 10 9.67 28.04 5.21
CA LEU A 10 9.82 27.60 3.82
C LEU A 10 9.71 26.09 3.64
N ASP A 11 10.21 25.27 4.58
CA ASP A 11 10.09 23.81 4.53
C ASP A 11 8.63 23.38 4.61
N ASP A 12 7.85 24.06 5.45
CA ASP A 12 6.43 23.77 5.61
C ASP A 12 5.63 24.24 4.39
N LEU A 13 5.99 25.40 3.80
CA LEU A 13 5.42 25.85 2.52
C LEU A 13 5.71 24.85 1.39
N LEU A 14 6.95 24.34 1.30
CA LEU A 14 7.35 23.36 0.31
C LEU A 14 6.62 22.03 0.48
N LYS A 15 6.46 21.55 1.72
CA LYS A 15 5.67 20.34 2.02
C LYS A 15 4.22 20.49 1.58
N VAL A 16 3.63 21.67 1.78
CA VAL A 16 2.26 21.95 1.31
C VAL A 16 2.22 21.97 -0.22
N ALA A 17 3.18 22.62 -0.88
CA ALA A 17 3.29 22.65 -2.34
C ALA A 17 3.39 21.24 -2.94
N MET A 18 4.19 20.35 -2.35
CA MET A 18 4.34 18.96 -2.82
C MET A 18 3.06 18.12 -2.68
N LYS A 19 2.13 18.47 -1.78
CA LYS A 19 0.85 17.76 -1.61
C LYS A 19 -0.19 18.16 -2.67
N MET A 20 -0.05 19.34 -3.26
CA MET A 20 -1.01 19.88 -4.22
C MET A 20 -0.78 19.34 -5.64
N PRO A 21 -1.84 19.25 -6.48
CA PRO A 21 -1.68 18.88 -7.88
C PRO A 21 -0.90 19.96 -8.63
N LEU A 22 -0.18 19.56 -9.68
CA LEU A 22 0.74 20.44 -10.40
C LEU A 22 0.02 21.67 -11.01
N TRP A 23 -1.22 21.50 -11.48
CA TRP A 23 -2.04 22.61 -11.97
C TRP A 23 -2.34 23.66 -10.89
N ALA A 24 -2.61 23.24 -9.65
CA ALA A 24 -2.92 24.16 -8.56
C ALA A 24 -1.66 24.95 -8.15
N ASN A 25 -0.51 24.28 -8.10
CA ASN A 25 0.79 24.94 -7.87
C ASN A 25 1.09 25.96 -8.97
N LEU A 26 0.79 25.65 -10.24
CA LEU A 26 1.02 26.55 -11.36
C LEU A 26 0.11 27.79 -11.32
N LEU A 27 -1.15 27.63 -10.92
CA LEU A 27 -2.06 28.75 -10.68
C LEU A 27 -1.61 29.64 -9.52
N ILE A 28 -1.18 29.05 -8.40
CA ILE A 28 -0.67 29.81 -7.25
C ILE A 28 0.63 30.55 -7.61
N ALA A 29 1.54 29.91 -8.33
CA ALA A 29 2.77 30.53 -8.80
C ALA A 29 2.48 31.71 -9.73
N GLY A 30 1.57 31.54 -10.70
CA GLY A 30 1.17 32.61 -11.61
C GLY A 30 0.45 33.76 -10.90
N GLY A 31 -0.53 33.44 -10.05
CA GLY A 31 -1.30 34.44 -9.31
C GLY A 31 -0.45 35.23 -8.32
N SER A 32 0.44 34.56 -7.57
CA SER A 32 1.37 35.23 -6.67
C SER A 32 2.33 36.14 -7.44
N PHE A 33 2.90 35.67 -8.56
CA PHE A 33 3.78 36.49 -9.40
C PHE A 33 3.07 37.75 -9.93
N VAL A 34 1.87 37.61 -10.51
CA VAL A 34 1.10 38.75 -11.05
C VAL A 34 0.76 39.75 -9.95
N THR A 35 0.29 39.27 -8.79
CA THR A 35 -0.09 40.13 -7.67
C THR A 35 1.13 40.87 -7.11
N LEU A 36 2.22 40.15 -6.82
CA LEU A 36 3.45 40.74 -6.29
C LEU A 36 4.10 41.70 -7.28
N ARG A 37 4.05 41.42 -8.58
CA ARG A 37 4.53 42.31 -9.63
C ARG A 37 3.68 43.58 -9.75
N TYR A 38 2.36 43.47 -9.59
CA TYR A 38 1.46 44.62 -9.60
C TYR A 38 1.75 45.59 -8.44
N TYR A 39 1.97 45.06 -7.22
CA TYR A 39 2.26 45.90 -6.05
C TYR A 39 3.74 46.33 -5.93
N GLY A 40 4.68 45.43 -6.22
CA GLY A 40 6.13 45.67 -6.12
C GLY A 40 6.68 46.54 -7.25
N GLY A 41 6.10 46.45 -8.45
CA GLY A 41 6.65 47.03 -9.66
C GLY A 41 7.82 46.23 -10.24
N SER A 42 8.31 46.66 -11.39
CA SER A 42 9.44 46.04 -12.10
C SER A 42 10.81 46.59 -11.72
N GLU A 43 10.85 47.69 -10.98
CA GLU A 43 12.06 48.42 -10.64
C GLU A 43 12.28 48.42 -9.12
N LEU A 44 13.54 48.51 -8.71
CA LEU A 44 13.88 48.63 -7.31
C LEU A 44 13.22 49.89 -6.74
N PRO A 45 12.46 49.79 -5.63
CA PRO A 45 11.86 50.96 -5.03
C PRO A 45 12.96 51.95 -4.65
N THR A 46 12.87 53.19 -5.11
CA THR A 46 13.77 54.27 -4.69
C THR A 46 13.09 55.12 -3.63
N MET A 47 13.82 55.50 -2.57
CA MET A 47 13.28 56.45 -1.59
C MET A 47 13.22 57.85 -2.22
N GLY A 48 12.00 58.37 -2.42
CA GLY A 48 11.79 59.76 -2.81
C GLY A 48 12.01 60.72 -1.63
N VAL A 49 12.11 62.02 -1.91
CA VAL A 49 12.23 63.06 -0.88
C VAL A 49 10.96 63.06 -0.02
N VAL A 50 11.07 62.71 1.26
CA VAL A 50 9.93 62.55 2.17
C VAL A 50 9.66 63.85 2.92
N GLN A 51 8.41 64.32 2.90
CA GLN A 51 7.94 65.48 3.66
C GLN A 51 7.81 65.12 5.16
N THR A 52 8.25 66.01 6.05
CA THR A 52 8.53 65.75 7.49
C THR A 52 7.36 65.25 8.35
N GLY A 53 6.13 65.16 7.82
CA GLY A 53 4.92 64.72 8.54
C GLY A 53 4.48 63.26 8.34
N HIS A 54 4.90 62.57 7.28
CA HIS A 54 4.42 61.21 6.91
C HIS A 54 5.54 60.15 6.85
N LEU A 55 6.62 60.37 7.61
CA LEU A 55 7.82 59.54 7.53
C LEU A 55 7.53 58.07 7.84
N ALA A 56 6.76 57.77 8.88
CA ALA A 56 6.44 56.40 9.28
C ALA A 56 5.61 55.64 8.22
N GLU A 57 4.61 56.29 7.62
CA GLU A 57 3.74 55.69 6.60
C GLU A 57 4.52 55.41 5.30
N SER A 58 5.38 56.34 4.89
CA SER A 58 6.22 56.20 3.70
C SER A 58 7.27 55.08 3.84
N ILE A 59 7.88 54.94 5.02
CA ILE A 59 8.83 53.85 5.32
C ILE A 59 8.09 52.50 5.32
N GLY A 60 6.90 52.42 5.93
CA GLY A 60 6.08 51.21 5.91
C GLY A 60 5.73 50.77 4.49
N PHE A 61 5.29 51.71 3.65
CA PHE A 61 4.98 51.45 2.25
C PHE A 61 6.23 50.99 1.46
N TYR A 62 7.38 51.60 1.70
CA TYR A 62 8.64 51.21 1.08
C TYR A 62 9.06 49.78 1.46
N ILE A 63 9.00 49.44 2.76
CA ILE A 63 9.33 48.09 3.25
C ILE A 63 8.39 47.05 2.64
N LEU A 64 7.08 47.33 2.60
CA LEU A 64 6.09 46.43 1.99
C LEU A 64 6.36 46.23 0.50
N ARG A 65 6.68 47.31 -0.23
CA ARG A 65 6.99 47.25 -1.66
C ARG A 65 8.28 46.50 -1.93
N LEU A 66 9.30 46.69 -1.10
CA LEU A 66 10.56 45.94 -1.17
C LEU A 66 10.35 44.45 -0.87
N ALA A 67 9.55 44.12 0.14
CA ALA A 67 9.19 42.74 0.46
C ALA A 67 8.40 42.08 -0.69
N ALA A 68 7.47 42.80 -1.32
CA ALA A 68 6.75 42.32 -2.50
C ALA A 68 7.70 42.08 -3.69
N PHE A 69 8.65 43.00 -3.92
CA PHE A 69 9.66 42.88 -4.97
C PHE A 69 10.56 41.65 -4.77
N ILE A 70 11.00 41.37 -3.55
CA ILE A 70 11.79 40.16 -3.25
C ILE A 70 10.90 38.90 -3.35
N GLY A 71 9.68 38.97 -2.81
CA GLY A 71 8.73 37.86 -2.79
C GLY A 71 8.38 37.33 -4.19
N GLN A 72 8.35 38.19 -5.21
CA GLN A 72 8.08 37.78 -6.60
C GLN A 72 9.11 36.79 -7.15
N PHE A 73 10.33 36.79 -6.63
CA PHE A 73 11.42 35.90 -7.06
C PHE A 73 11.58 34.66 -6.17
N VAL A 74 10.97 34.64 -4.99
CA VAL A 74 11.10 33.52 -4.04
C VAL A 74 9.86 32.62 -4.09
N ILE A 75 8.66 33.20 -4.08
CA ILE A 75 7.41 32.46 -3.93
C ILE A 75 7.09 31.61 -5.18
N PRO A 76 7.07 32.16 -6.41
CA PRO A 76 6.75 31.38 -7.60
C PRO A 76 7.67 30.17 -7.85
N PRO A 77 9.01 30.26 -7.75
CA PRO A 77 9.86 29.09 -7.95
C PRO A 77 9.68 28.02 -6.88
N ILE A 78 9.36 28.39 -5.62
CA ILE A 78 9.07 27.39 -4.58
C ILE A 78 7.83 26.56 -4.94
N PHE A 79 6.75 27.20 -5.40
CA PHE A 79 5.54 26.50 -5.82
C PHE A 79 5.75 25.67 -7.10
N LEU A 80 6.52 26.19 -8.07
CA LEU A 80 6.88 25.43 -9.28
C LEU A 80 7.74 24.20 -8.94
N LEU A 81 8.81 24.36 -8.17
CA LEU A 81 9.68 23.27 -7.73
C LEU A 81 8.89 22.26 -6.88
N GLY A 82 8.07 22.72 -5.95
CA GLY A 82 7.20 21.87 -5.15
C GLY A 82 6.23 21.05 -5.99
N GLY A 83 5.60 21.67 -7.01
CA GLY A 83 4.71 21.00 -7.95
C GLY A 83 5.41 19.94 -8.80
N VAL A 84 6.59 20.26 -9.35
CA VAL A 84 7.39 19.33 -10.16
C VAL A 84 7.87 18.15 -9.31
N LEU A 85 8.45 18.40 -8.13
CA LEU A 85 8.89 17.36 -7.21
C LEU A 85 7.73 16.47 -6.75
N GLY A 86 6.58 17.07 -6.42
CA GLY A 86 5.36 16.35 -6.06
C GLY A 86 4.85 15.45 -7.19
N TRP A 87 4.84 15.94 -8.43
CA TRP A 87 4.45 15.14 -9.60
C TRP A 87 5.42 14.00 -9.89
N ILE A 88 6.73 14.24 -9.80
CA ILE A 88 7.76 13.20 -9.95
C ILE A 88 7.59 12.12 -8.87
N GLN A 89 7.44 12.51 -7.61
CA GLN A 89 7.22 11.53 -6.53
C GLN A 89 5.95 10.71 -6.75
N ARG A 90 4.84 11.35 -7.16
CA ARG A 90 3.56 10.67 -7.42
C ARG A 90 3.65 9.68 -8.58
N THR A 91 4.35 10.04 -9.65
CA THR A 91 4.55 9.16 -10.81
C THR A 91 5.50 8.01 -10.48
N ILE A 92 6.56 8.23 -9.72
CA ILE A 92 7.46 7.16 -9.25
C ILE A 92 6.73 6.18 -8.33
N ARG A 93 5.92 6.67 -7.37
CA ARG A 93 5.08 5.84 -6.49
C ARG A 93 4.13 4.95 -7.30
N ALA A 94 3.44 5.53 -8.28
CA ALA A 94 2.52 4.79 -9.14
C ALA A 94 3.23 3.73 -10.01
N ARG A 95 4.45 4.01 -10.48
CA ARG A 95 5.27 3.07 -11.26
C ARG A 95 5.75 1.87 -10.42
N LYS A 96 6.24 2.11 -9.20
CA LYS A 96 6.70 1.04 -8.28
C LYS A 96 5.58 0.09 -7.87
N PHE A 97 4.39 0.63 -7.57
CA PHE A 97 3.22 -0.21 -7.32
C PHE A 97 2.91 -1.10 -8.53
N ARG A 98 2.92 -0.51 -9.74
CA ARG A 98 2.62 -1.23 -10.98
C ARG A 98 3.64 -2.32 -11.32
N SER A 99 4.92 -2.15 -10.95
CA SER A 99 5.93 -3.19 -11.17
C SER A 99 5.75 -4.39 -10.25
N ILE A 100 5.40 -4.18 -8.97
CA ILE A 100 5.21 -5.28 -8.01
C ILE A 100 3.90 -6.01 -8.29
N SER A 101 2.82 -5.28 -8.61
CA SER A 101 1.55 -5.85 -9.05
C SER A 101 1.63 -6.71 -10.32
N ARG A 102 2.66 -6.49 -11.17
CA ARG A 102 2.87 -7.25 -12.41
C ARG A 102 3.88 -8.39 -12.29
N SER A 103 4.53 -8.54 -11.14
CA SER A 103 5.51 -9.60 -10.93
C SER A 103 4.81 -10.95 -10.73
N SER A 104 5.40 -12.04 -11.25
CA SER A 104 4.85 -13.40 -11.07
C SER A 104 4.91 -13.91 -9.62
N GLN A 105 5.65 -13.24 -8.71
CA GLN A 105 5.76 -13.61 -7.30
C GLN A 105 5.72 -12.38 -6.37
N PRO A 106 4.54 -11.74 -6.22
CA PRO A 106 4.40 -10.53 -5.40
C PRO A 106 4.77 -10.76 -3.92
N GLY A 107 4.53 -11.97 -3.39
CA GLY A 107 4.83 -12.31 -1.99
C GLY A 107 6.31 -12.23 -1.61
N VAL A 108 7.22 -12.58 -2.54
CA VAL A 108 8.67 -12.51 -2.30
C VAL A 108 9.14 -11.05 -2.35
N LEU A 109 8.69 -10.29 -3.35
CA LEU A 109 9.05 -8.88 -3.47
C LEU A 109 8.55 -8.05 -2.28
N ILE A 110 7.35 -8.31 -1.77
CA ILE A 110 6.83 -7.61 -0.57
C ILE A 110 7.74 -7.86 0.64
N ARG A 111 8.35 -9.04 0.73
CA ARG A 111 9.32 -9.42 1.77
C ARG A 111 10.75 -8.91 1.50
N ASP A 112 10.99 -8.20 0.42
CA ASP A 112 12.29 -7.55 0.19
C ASP A 112 12.17 -6.01 0.21
N LEU A 113 10.97 -5.48 0.45
CA LEU A 113 10.74 -4.04 0.56
C LEU A 113 11.31 -3.46 1.84
N ALA A 114 11.85 -2.24 1.71
CA ALA A 114 12.12 -1.42 2.89
C ALA A 114 10.81 -1.07 3.61
N TRP A 115 10.89 -0.85 4.92
CA TRP A 115 9.74 -0.60 5.80
C TRP A 115 8.84 0.56 5.32
N ASP A 116 9.47 1.66 4.91
CA ASP A 116 8.80 2.84 4.36
C ASP A 116 8.09 2.56 3.02
N GLN A 117 8.68 1.70 2.19
CA GLN A 117 8.08 1.31 0.91
C GLN A 117 6.84 0.42 1.12
N PHE A 118 6.88 -0.45 2.13
CA PHE A 118 5.72 -1.27 2.50
C PHE A 118 4.53 -0.41 2.95
N GLU A 119 4.75 0.54 3.87
CA GLU A 119 3.71 1.48 4.32
C GLU A 119 3.11 2.27 3.15
N GLN A 120 3.97 2.77 2.25
CA GLN A 120 3.53 3.48 1.05
C GLN A 120 2.67 2.60 0.15
N MET A 121 3.04 1.33 -0.04
CA MET A 121 2.28 0.40 -0.87
C MET A 121 0.92 0.05 -0.27
N VAL A 122 0.87 -0.22 1.03
CA VAL A 122 -0.40 -0.43 1.75
C VAL A 122 -1.29 0.81 1.61
N GLY A 123 -0.70 2.00 1.75
CA GLY A 123 -1.39 3.27 1.51
C GLY A 123 -1.95 3.37 0.09
N GLU A 124 -1.17 3.06 -0.94
CA GLU A 124 -1.64 3.06 -2.34
C GLU A 124 -2.75 2.03 -2.62
N ALA A 125 -2.67 0.84 -2.04
CA ALA A 125 -3.73 -0.16 -2.16
C ALA A 125 -5.06 0.35 -1.55
N LEU A 126 -4.98 0.99 -0.38
CA LEU A 126 -6.15 1.60 0.28
C LEU A 126 -6.67 2.82 -0.49
N ARG A 127 -5.80 3.63 -1.10
CA ARG A 127 -6.21 4.72 -2.00
C ARG A 127 -7.08 4.19 -3.15
N ARG A 128 -6.67 3.07 -3.76
CA ARG A 128 -7.41 2.40 -4.84
C ARG A 128 -8.75 1.81 -4.40
N GLN A 129 -8.89 1.44 -3.13
CA GLN A 129 -10.16 0.99 -2.54
C GLN A 129 -11.10 2.14 -2.16
N GLY A 130 -10.73 3.39 -2.47
CA GLY A 130 -11.55 4.58 -2.25
C GLY A 130 -11.33 5.27 -0.89
N TYR A 131 -10.23 4.99 -0.20
CA TYR A 131 -9.87 5.69 1.04
C TYR A 131 -8.95 6.89 0.76
N SER A 132 -9.18 8.02 1.44
CA SER A 132 -8.21 9.11 1.48
C SER A 132 -7.14 8.79 2.51
N VAL A 133 -5.90 8.54 2.08
CA VAL A 133 -4.79 8.09 2.95
C VAL A 133 -3.83 9.23 3.26
N ASN A 134 -3.69 9.54 4.55
CA ASN A 134 -2.67 10.43 5.11
C ASN A 134 -1.59 9.60 5.80
N GLU A 135 -0.33 9.80 5.41
CA GLU A 135 0.84 9.16 6.03
C GLU A 135 1.20 9.91 7.32
N THR A 136 1.31 9.17 8.43
CA THR A 136 1.61 9.74 9.74
C THR A 136 3.12 9.81 9.96
N ALA A 137 3.60 10.81 10.69
CA ALA A 137 5.02 10.91 11.01
C ALA A 137 5.44 9.78 11.96
N LYS A 138 6.59 9.15 11.69
CA LYS A 138 7.11 8.02 12.47
C LYS A 138 7.15 8.32 13.98
N GLY A 139 6.41 7.53 14.76
CA GLY A 139 6.64 7.35 16.20
C GLY A 139 5.84 8.24 17.17
N ALA A 140 5.02 9.19 16.72
CA ALA A 140 4.26 10.05 17.64
C ALA A 140 2.91 9.46 18.08
N ASP A 141 2.31 8.60 17.25
CA ASP A 141 0.88 8.30 17.34
C ASP A 141 0.56 6.89 17.83
N GLY A 142 1.34 6.34 18.77
CA GLY A 142 1.05 5.03 19.36
C GLY A 142 1.19 3.85 18.39
N GLY A 143 2.00 4.02 17.33
CA GLY A 143 2.24 3.01 16.31
C GLY A 143 1.22 2.99 15.16
N ILE A 144 0.50 4.09 14.93
CA ILE A 144 -0.28 4.30 13.71
C ILE A 144 0.65 4.79 12.59
N ASP A 145 0.61 4.09 11.45
CA ASP A 145 1.43 4.41 10.29
C ASP A 145 0.64 5.20 9.24
N LEU A 146 -0.66 4.93 9.10
CA LEU A 146 -1.56 5.66 8.18
C LEU A 146 -2.88 6.01 8.84
N GLU A 147 -3.38 7.20 8.55
CA GLU A 147 -4.74 7.63 8.85
C GLU A 147 -5.57 7.68 7.57
N LEU A 148 -6.72 7.01 7.58
CA LEU A 148 -7.63 6.98 6.44
C LEU A 148 -8.90 7.74 6.74
N ARG A 149 -9.46 8.37 5.71
CA ARG A 149 -10.81 8.94 5.75
C ARG A 149 -11.67 8.42 4.61
N ARG A 150 -12.90 8.01 4.94
CA ARG A 150 -13.92 7.62 3.95
C ARG A 150 -15.30 7.96 4.51
N GLY A 151 -16.12 8.67 3.75
CA GLY A 151 -17.47 9.04 4.18
C GLY A 151 -17.52 9.89 5.47
N GLY A 152 -16.47 10.67 5.76
CA GLY A 152 -16.36 11.45 7.00
C GLY A 152 -15.83 10.67 8.20
N GLU A 153 -15.75 9.34 8.11
CA GLU A 153 -15.26 8.47 9.18
C GLU A 153 -13.74 8.32 9.14
N LEU A 154 -13.13 8.22 10.33
CA LEU A 154 -11.71 7.98 10.53
C LEU A 154 -11.42 6.48 10.66
N PHE A 155 -10.43 5.99 9.92
CA PHE A 155 -9.89 4.64 10.10
C PHE A 155 -8.38 4.72 10.34
N LEU A 156 -7.87 3.86 11.22
CA LEU A 156 -6.45 3.83 11.57
C LEU A 156 -5.78 2.58 11.00
N VAL A 157 -4.58 2.73 10.47
CA VAL A 157 -3.79 1.61 9.94
C VAL A 157 -2.50 1.48 10.71
N GLN A 158 -2.21 0.24 11.11
CA GLN A 158 -0.94 -0.14 11.69
C GLN A 158 -0.33 -1.27 10.84
N CYS A 159 0.83 -0.99 10.28
CA CYS A 159 1.69 -1.94 9.62
C CYS A 159 2.63 -2.55 10.66
N LYS A 160 2.63 -3.87 10.84
CA LYS A 160 3.53 -4.54 11.80
C LYS A 160 4.39 -5.61 11.14
N GLN A 161 5.66 -5.62 11.59
CA GLN A 161 6.69 -6.63 11.35
C GLN A 161 6.43 -7.49 10.12
N TRP A 162 6.68 -6.94 8.94
CA TRP A 162 6.53 -7.65 7.67
C TRP A 162 7.46 -8.89 7.60
N ARG A 163 8.59 -8.88 8.33
CA ARG A 163 9.51 -10.03 8.46
C ARG A 163 9.09 -11.09 9.47
N ALA A 164 8.16 -10.82 10.39
CA ALA A 164 7.76 -11.80 11.37
C ALA A 164 6.78 -12.81 10.75
N GLU A 165 6.96 -14.09 11.04
CA GLU A 165 6.06 -15.12 10.53
C GLU A 165 4.66 -15.04 11.17
N LYS A 166 4.57 -14.63 12.45
CA LYS A 166 3.31 -14.62 13.21
C LYS A 166 3.11 -13.34 14.02
N VAL A 167 1.97 -12.68 13.83
CA VAL A 167 1.55 -11.51 14.60
C VAL A 167 0.54 -11.91 15.68
N SER A 168 0.82 -11.53 16.94
CA SER A 168 0.01 -11.86 18.11
C SER A 168 -1.22 -10.96 18.28
N VAL A 169 -2.14 -11.37 19.15
CA VAL A 169 -3.37 -10.60 19.47
C VAL A 169 -3.08 -9.26 20.15
N GLN A 170 -1.91 -9.10 20.77
CA GLN A 170 -1.54 -7.88 21.48
C GLN A 170 -1.57 -6.67 20.56
N VAL A 171 -1.02 -6.78 19.35
CA VAL A 171 -1.02 -5.70 18.35
C VAL A 171 -2.44 -5.25 18.01
N VAL A 172 -3.35 -6.21 17.83
CA VAL A 172 -4.74 -5.94 17.48
C VAL A 172 -5.46 -5.22 18.64
N ARG A 173 -5.16 -5.60 19.88
CA ARG A 173 -5.70 -4.96 21.10
C ARG A 173 -5.17 -3.54 21.30
N GLU A 174 -3.88 -3.33 21.05
CA GLU A 174 -3.24 -2.01 21.11
C GLU A 174 -3.91 -1.06 20.10
N LEU A 175 -4.05 -1.49 18.84
CA LEU A 175 -4.73 -0.69 17.81
C LEU A 175 -6.19 -0.39 18.21
N TYR A 176 -6.91 -1.38 18.73
CA TYR A 176 -8.29 -1.19 19.16
C TYR A 176 -8.42 -0.16 20.32
N GLY A 177 -7.46 -0.14 21.23
CA GLY A 177 -7.35 0.87 22.28
C GLY A 177 -7.14 2.28 21.69
N VAL A 178 -6.22 2.41 20.74
CA VAL A 178 -5.97 3.70 20.05
C VAL A 178 -7.19 4.16 19.26
N MET A 179 -7.90 3.25 18.58
CA MET A 179 -9.14 3.56 17.87
C MET A 179 -10.22 4.12 18.80
N SER A 180 -10.38 3.49 19.97
CA SER A 180 -11.34 3.94 20.99
C SER A 180 -10.98 5.33 21.51
N ALA A 181 -9.70 5.60 21.74
CA ALA A 181 -9.23 6.91 22.20
C ALA A 181 -9.37 8.01 21.14
N ARG A 182 -9.24 7.68 19.85
CA ARG A 182 -9.33 8.64 18.73
C ARG A 182 -10.72 8.75 18.09
N GLY A 183 -11.70 7.96 18.55
CA GLY A 183 -13.02 7.91 17.93
C GLY A 183 -12.99 7.40 16.48
N ALA A 184 -12.09 6.47 16.16
CA ALA A 184 -12.01 5.88 14.83
C ALA A 184 -13.13 4.85 14.63
N ALA A 185 -13.80 4.90 13.47
CA ALA A 185 -14.87 3.97 13.12
C ALA A 185 -14.35 2.54 12.91
N GLY A 186 -13.09 2.40 12.48
CA GLY A 186 -12.47 1.10 12.28
C GLY A 186 -10.94 1.18 12.19
N GLY A 187 -10.32 0.02 12.05
CA GLY A 187 -8.88 -0.06 11.90
C GLY A 187 -8.42 -1.22 11.05
N PHE A 188 -7.16 -1.15 10.63
CA PHE A 188 -6.51 -2.16 9.82
C PHE A 188 -5.16 -2.52 10.44
N VAL A 189 -4.94 -3.81 10.68
CA VAL A 189 -3.61 -4.33 10.99
C VAL A 189 -3.10 -5.06 9.76
N VAL A 190 -1.95 -4.63 9.24
CA VAL A 190 -1.36 -5.16 8.01
C VAL A 190 -0.01 -5.80 8.29
N THR A 191 0.20 -7.01 7.77
CA THR A 191 1.47 -7.74 7.87
C THR A 191 1.68 -8.60 6.62
N SER A 192 2.94 -8.89 6.26
CA SER A 192 3.25 -9.92 5.24
C SER A 192 3.45 -11.33 5.83
N GLY A 193 3.35 -11.46 7.16
CA GLY A 193 3.27 -12.74 7.85
C GLY A 193 1.83 -13.26 7.93
N VAL A 194 1.55 -14.07 8.94
CA VAL A 194 0.19 -14.53 9.28
C VAL A 194 -0.22 -14.09 10.68
N PHE A 195 -1.52 -13.95 10.93
CA PHE A 195 -2.02 -13.66 12.28
C PHE A 195 -2.27 -14.95 13.08
N THR A 196 -2.10 -14.88 14.40
CA THR A 196 -2.49 -16.00 15.28
C THR A 196 -4.01 -16.20 15.28
N LYS A 197 -4.47 -17.41 15.67
CA LYS A 197 -5.90 -17.70 15.78
C LYS A 197 -6.60 -16.76 16.77
N ASP A 198 -5.92 -16.37 17.84
CA ASP A 198 -6.46 -15.47 18.86
C ASP A 198 -6.61 -14.04 18.33
N ALA A 199 -5.67 -13.58 17.49
CA ALA A 199 -5.80 -12.31 16.78
C ALA A 199 -7.05 -12.30 15.89
N TRP A 200 -7.27 -13.37 15.11
CA TRP A 200 -8.48 -13.51 14.29
C TRP A 200 -9.76 -13.55 15.12
N LYS A 201 -9.77 -14.28 16.24
CA LYS A 201 -10.94 -14.34 17.13
C LYS A 201 -11.27 -12.96 17.71
N PHE A 202 -10.26 -12.22 18.15
CA PHE A 202 -10.44 -10.88 18.69
C PHE A 202 -10.93 -9.90 17.61
N ALA A 203 -10.35 -9.96 16.41
CA ALA A 203 -10.75 -9.11 15.29
C ALA A 203 -12.23 -9.32 14.87
N LYS A 204 -12.73 -10.57 14.89
CA LYS A 204 -14.14 -10.86 14.51
C LYS A 204 -15.19 -10.11 15.34
N GLY A 205 -14.87 -9.76 16.58
CA GLY A 205 -15.78 -9.03 17.48
C GLY A 205 -15.52 -7.52 17.55
N THR A 206 -14.67 -6.97 16.69
CA THR A 206 -14.27 -5.56 16.73
C THR A 206 -14.33 -4.94 15.33
N SER A 207 -14.22 -3.62 15.24
CA SER A 207 -14.09 -2.90 13.96
C SER A 207 -12.65 -2.96 13.37
N VAL A 208 -11.82 -3.90 13.82
CA VAL A 208 -10.45 -4.11 13.33
C VAL A 208 -10.44 -5.17 12.25
N ARG A 209 -9.90 -4.83 11.07
CA ARG A 209 -9.67 -5.76 9.96
C ARG A 209 -8.22 -6.19 9.92
N LEU A 210 -8.00 -7.50 9.77
CA LEU A 210 -6.66 -8.09 9.63
C LEU A 210 -6.36 -8.40 8.16
N ILE A 211 -5.19 -7.97 7.70
CA ILE A 211 -4.69 -8.21 6.34
C ILE A 211 -3.34 -8.90 6.45
N ASP A 212 -3.34 -10.20 6.18
CA ASP A 212 -2.15 -11.03 6.17
C ASP A 212 -1.44 -10.96 4.80
N GLY A 213 -0.28 -11.60 4.70
CA GLY A 213 0.51 -11.57 3.47
C GLY A 213 -0.24 -12.13 2.26
N ASN A 214 -1.13 -13.11 2.45
CA ASN A 214 -1.93 -13.69 1.37
C ASN A 214 -2.95 -12.70 0.84
N ARG A 215 -3.75 -12.06 1.72
CA ARG A 215 -4.67 -10.99 1.31
C ARG A 215 -3.97 -9.78 0.73
N LEU A 216 -2.78 -9.48 1.23
CA LEU A 216 -1.98 -8.37 0.73
C LEU A 216 -1.52 -8.63 -0.72
N ILE A 217 -1.18 -9.88 -1.05
CA ILE A 217 -0.92 -10.29 -2.44
C ILE A 217 -2.17 -10.09 -3.30
N GLU A 218 -3.37 -10.41 -2.82
CA GLU A 218 -4.61 -10.15 -3.57
C GLU A 218 -4.81 -8.65 -3.82
N TRP A 219 -4.57 -7.81 -2.81
CA TRP A 219 -4.67 -6.35 -2.93
C TRP A 219 -3.71 -5.76 -3.97
N PHE A 220 -2.54 -6.37 -4.13
CA PHE A 220 -1.56 -5.95 -5.13
C PHE A 220 -1.75 -6.64 -6.48
N GLY A 221 -2.28 -7.85 -6.53
CA GLY A 221 -2.51 -8.65 -7.74
C GLY A 221 -3.77 -8.26 -8.51
N GLN A 222 -4.76 -7.64 -7.86
CA GLN A 222 -5.94 -7.09 -8.53
C GLN A 222 -5.59 -5.78 -9.27
N VAL A 223 -4.95 -5.94 -10.43
CA VAL A 223 -5.24 -5.05 -11.56
C VAL A 223 -6.68 -5.36 -11.96
N PRO A 224 -7.59 -4.37 -12.08
CA PRO A 224 -8.95 -4.66 -12.51
C PRO A 224 -8.90 -5.17 -13.96
N ALA A 225 -8.96 -6.49 -14.13
CA ALA A 225 -9.68 -7.05 -15.25
C ALA A 225 -11.14 -6.62 -15.03
N GLY A 226 -11.73 -6.00 -16.06
CA GLY A 226 -13.05 -5.39 -15.98
C GLY A 226 -14.07 -6.28 -15.26
N GLU A 227 -14.79 -5.65 -14.35
CA GLU A 227 -16.23 -5.81 -14.22
C GLU A 227 -16.77 -7.23 -14.42
N GLN A 228 -16.79 -8.03 -13.34
CA GLN A 228 -17.75 -9.12 -13.23
C GLN A 228 -18.48 -9.05 -11.89
N ASN A 229 -19.77 -8.76 -12.05
CA ASN A 229 -20.87 -8.76 -11.10
C ASN A 229 -20.86 -10.00 -10.18
N PRO A 230 -21.22 -9.88 -8.89
CA PRO A 230 -21.34 -11.03 -8.01
C PRO A 230 -22.66 -11.76 -8.29
N THR A 231 -22.66 -12.74 -9.19
CA THR A 231 -23.80 -13.65 -9.33
C THR A 231 -23.68 -14.78 -8.32
N THR A 232 -24.44 -14.63 -7.24
CA THR A 232 -24.99 -15.68 -6.38
C THR A 232 -25.43 -16.90 -7.18
N ILE A 233 -24.94 -18.12 -6.87
CA ILE A 233 -25.76 -19.36 -6.87
C ILE A 233 -25.21 -20.34 -5.82
N SER A 234 -26.09 -20.67 -4.86
CA SER A 234 -26.05 -21.78 -3.90
C SER A 234 -26.41 -23.13 -4.55
N GLY A 235 -25.82 -24.24 -4.07
CA GLY A 235 -26.32 -25.62 -4.22
C GLY A 235 -26.30 -26.17 -5.66
N THR A 236 -26.12 -27.44 -5.97
CA THR A 236 -26.68 -28.65 -5.34
C THR A 236 -25.94 -29.87 -5.92
N SER A 237 -25.86 -30.93 -5.12
CA SER A 237 -25.42 -32.29 -5.47
C SER A 237 -26.28 -32.93 -6.57
N ALA A 238 -25.70 -33.74 -7.47
CA ALA A 238 -26.21 -35.06 -7.87
C ALA A 238 -25.36 -35.74 -8.95
N ALA A 239 -25.21 -37.05 -8.77
CA ALA A 239 -24.57 -38.06 -9.60
C ALA A 239 -24.96 -38.08 -11.09
N VAL A 240 -24.03 -38.50 -11.96
CA VAL A 240 -24.32 -39.46 -13.04
C VAL A 240 -23.12 -40.40 -13.24
N LEU A 241 -23.44 -41.69 -13.18
CA LEU A 241 -22.65 -42.87 -13.46
C LEU A 241 -22.87 -43.28 -14.94
N GLY A 242 -21.87 -43.85 -15.61
CA GLY A 242 -22.05 -44.58 -16.88
C GLY A 242 -20.73 -44.57 -17.67
N ASP A 243 -19.92 -45.62 -17.73
CA ASP A 243 -20.07 -47.00 -18.26
C ASP A 243 -19.19 -47.14 -19.52
N VAL A 244 -18.51 -48.28 -19.61
CA VAL A 244 -17.36 -48.56 -20.48
C VAL A 244 -17.82 -49.49 -21.60
N THR A 245 -17.47 -49.17 -22.84
CA THR A 245 -17.32 -50.22 -23.88
C THR A 245 -16.07 -49.98 -24.71
N ALA A 246 -15.23 -51.01 -24.74
CA ALA A 246 -14.01 -51.15 -25.53
C ALA A 246 -14.29 -51.44 -27.01
N VAL A 247 -13.31 -51.21 -27.89
CA VAL A 247 -12.88 -52.06 -29.03
C VAL A 247 -11.61 -51.43 -29.68
N PRO A 248 -10.75 -52.21 -30.39
CA PRO A 248 -9.30 -52.08 -30.34
C PRO A 248 -8.61 -51.70 -31.65
N GLY A 249 -7.30 -51.43 -31.55
CA GLY A 249 -6.31 -51.76 -32.59
C GLY A 249 -6.01 -50.68 -33.61
N GLY A 250 -4.86 -50.00 -33.46
CA GLY A 250 -4.28 -49.15 -34.49
C GLY A 250 -3.00 -48.50 -34.00
N ASN A 251 -1.85 -48.94 -34.54
CA ASN A 251 -0.55 -48.32 -34.32
C ASN A 251 -0.57 -46.90 -34.88
N GLN A 252 -0.37 -45.88 -34.05
CA GLN A 252 -0.10 -44.51 -34.51
C GLN A 252 0.68 -43.73 -33.46
N GLU A 253 1.57 -42.87 -33.96
CA GLU A 253 2.68 -42.19 -33.29
C GLU A 253 2.37 -41.47 -31.97
N LEU A 254 3.37 -41.47 -31.08
CA LEU A 254 3.35 -40.83 -29.76
C LEU A 254 3.37 -39.30 -29.90
N ASP A 255 2.18 -38.71 -29.99
CA ASP A 255 1.96 -37.26 -29.92
C ASP A 255 2.19 -36.70 -28.50
N GLY A 256 2.80 -35.50 -28.46
CA GLY A 256 3.31 -34.81 -27.26
C GLY A 256 2.29 -34.43 -26.17
N ASP A 257 1.02 -34.79 -26.31
CA ASP A 257 -0.04 -34.48 -25.34
C ASP A 257 0.01 -35.39 -24.09
N GLN A 258 0.55 -36.60 -24.20
CA GLN A 258 0.60 -37.56 -23.08
C GLN A 258 1.62 -37.17 -22.00
N ALA A 259 2.72 -36.50 -22.37
CA ALA A 259 3.73 -36.03 -21.41
C ALA A 259 3.19 -34.89 -20.52
N MET A 260 2.39 -33.98 -21.09
CA MET A 260 1.83 -32.84 -20.36
C MET A 260 0.71 -33.25 -19.39
N LEU A 261 -0.07 -34.28 -19.73
CA LEU A 261 -1.06 -34.89 -18.83
C LEU A 261 -0.43 -35.65 -17.66
N MET A 262 0.71 -36.31 -17.91
CA MET A 262 1.47 -37.04 -16.89
C MET A 262 2.19 -36.11 -15.89
N GLU A 263 2.63 -34.93 -16.37
CA GLU A 263 3.20 -33.87 -15.52
C GLU A 263 2.12 -33.19 -14.65
N LYS A 264 0.92 -32.97 -15.21
CA LYS A 264 -0.25 -32.45 -14.46
C LYS A 264 -0.77 -33.46 -13.42
N ALA A 265 -0.62 -34.77 -13.70
CA ALA A 265 -0.93 -35.86 -12.76
C ALA A 265 0.06 -35.97 -11.57
N LYS A 266 1.28 -35.41 -11.68
CA LYS A 266 2.24 -35.35 -10.55
C LYS A 266 1.87 -34.34 -9.47
N GLN A 267 0.94 -33.41 -9.76
CA GLN A 267 0.53 -32.34 -8.82
C GLN A 267 -0.79 -32.62 -8.09
N LEU A 268 -1.42 -33.76 -8.35
CA LEU A 268 -2.70 -34.16 -7.75
C LEU A 268 -2.50 -35.16 -6.61
N CYS A 269 -3.38 -35.09 -5.61
CA CYS A 269 -3.34 -35.93 -4.43
C CYS A 269 -3.63 -37.40 -4.79
N PRO A 270 -2.78 -38.37 -4.39
CA PRO A 270 -2.95 -39.78 -4.73
C PRO A 270 -4.18 -40.42 -4.06
N ARG A 271 -4.78 -39.76 -3.05
CA ARG A 271 -5.93 -40.27 -2.31
C ARG A 271 -7.28 -39.73 -2.74
N CYS A 272 -7.35 -38.53 -3.28
CA CYS A 272 -8.62 -37.88 -3.58
C CYS A 272 -8.63 -37.10 -4.91
N GLY A 273 -7.53 -37.10 -5.65
CA GLY A 273 -7.38 -36.29 -6.86
C GLY A 273 -7.40 -34.78 -6.64
N GLY A 274 -7.51 -34.30 -5.39
CA GLY A 274 -7.49 -32.86 -5.08
C GLY A 274 -6.11 -32.22 -5.21
N GLY A 275 -6.06 -30.89 -5.34
CA GLY A 275 -4.80 -30.13 -5.40
C GLY A 275 -3.95 -30.29 -4.13
N MET A 276 -2.62 -30.17 -4.29
CA MET A 276 -1.66 -30.26 -3.19
C MET A 276 -0.89 -28.95 -2.98
N THR A 277 -0.45 -28.68 -1.75
CA THR A 277 0.36 -27.51 -1.36
C THR A 277 1.62 -27.97 -0.62
N PRO A 278 2.79 -27.30 -0.78
CA PRO A 278 3.99 -27.65 -0.04
C PRO A 278 3.81 -27.42 1.47
N ARG A 279 4.31 -28.37 2.27
CA ARG A 279 4.33 -28.35 3.73
C ARG A 279 5.70 -28.84 4.22
N PHE A 280 6.09 -28.37 5.39
CA PHE A 280 7.35 -28.74 6.03
C PHE A 280 7.07 -29.70 7.19
N SER A 281 7.82 -30.78 7.29
CA SER A 281 7.72 -31.67 8.47
C SER A 281 8.22 -30.94 9.72
N ARG A 282 7.53 -31.08 10.84
CA ARG A 282 8.09 -30.70 12.15
C ARG A 282 9.22 -31.67 12.47
N SER A 283 10.45 -31.33 12.13
CA SER A 283 11.62 -32.12 12.55
C SER A 283 11.85 -31.89 14.04
N ASN A 284 11.89 -32.98 14.81
CA ASN A 284 12.43 -32.98 16.16
C ASN A 284 13.95 -32.82 16.04
N ASN A 285 14.49 -31.72 16.58
CA ASN A 285 15.90 -31.50 16.89
C ASN A 285 16.93 -32.24 16.01
N GLN A 286 17.25 -31.67 14.85
CA GLN A 286 18.61 -31.42 14.35
C GLN A 286 18.53 -31.06 12.85
N GLY A 287 19.08 -29.90 12.51
CA GLY A 287 19.66 -29.55 11.22
C GLY A 287 19.00 -29.96 9.89
N ILE A 288 18.63 -28.92 9.14
CA ILE A 288 18.88 -28.73 7.69
C ILE A 288 17.82 -29.24 6.70
N SER A 289 17.67 -28.36 5.70
CA SER A 289 16.95 -28.43 4.43
C SER A 289 16.76 -29.83 3.86
N ASN A 290 15.52 -30.10 3.45
CA ASN A 290 15.07 -30.89 2.28
C ASN A 290 13.77 -31.66 2.53
N ASN A 291 13.18 -31.58 3.73
CA ASN A 291 11.91 -32.27 4.02
C ASN A 291 10.68 -31.41 3.70
N VAL A 292 10.61 -30.92 2.46
CA VAL A 292 9.39 -30.34 1.89
C VAL A 292 8.58 -31.47 1.25
N PHE A 293 7.35 -31.66 1.72
CA PHE A 293 6.42 -32.62 1.13
C PHE A 293 5.13 -31.90 0.70
N LEU A 294 4.50 -32.39 -0.35
CA LEU A 294 3.19 -31.92 -0.79
C LEU A 294 2.12 -32.55 0.10
N GLY A 295 1.28 -31.73 0.73
CA GLY A 295 0.11 -32.16 1.49
C GLY A 295 -1.19 -31.77 0.78
N CYS A 296 -2.22 -32.61 0.88
CA CYS A 296 -3.53 -32.34 0.29
C CYS A 296 -4.19 -31.06 0.86
N LEU A 297 -4.86 -30.27 0.01
CA LEU A 297 -5.66 -29.11 0.42
C LEU A 297 -6.92 -29.49 1.23
N ASN A 298 -7.48 -30.68 1.01
CA ASN A 298 -8.65 -31.19 1.73
C ASN A 298 -8.34 -31.78 3.12
N PHE A 299 -7.19 -31.46 3.72
CA PHE A 299 -6.91 -31.83 5.10
C PHE A 299 -7.87 -31.10 6.06
N PRO A 300 -8.49 -31.77 7.06
CA PRO A 300 -8.17 -33.09 7.60
C PRO A 300 -8.93 -34.28 6.98
N ALA A 301 -9.90 -34.03 6.09
CA ALA A 301 -10.73 -35.07 5.47
C ALA A 301 -9.90 -35.98 4.54
N CYS A 302 -8.88 -35.44 3.87
CA CYS A 302 -7.90 -36.21 3.12
C CYS A 302 -6.48 -35.97 3.66
N ARG A 303 -5.77 -37.06 3.98
CA ARG A 303 -4.39 -37.04 4.51
C ARG A 303 -3.34 -37.50 3.49
N GLY A 304 -3.60 -37.35 2.19
CA GLY A 304 -2.64 -37.72 1.16
C GLY A 304 -1.41 -36.80 1.16
N THR A 305 -0.22 -37.39 1.09
CA THR A 305 1.07 -36.71 1.00
C THR A 305 1.88 -37.24 -0.18
N ARG A 306 2.78 -36.43 -0.75
CA ARG A 306 3.80 -36.84 -1.71
C ARG A 306 5.13 -36.20 -1.34
N THR A 307 6.22 -36.95 -1.45
CA THR A 307 7.57 -36.42 -1.37
C THR A 307 7.89 -35.70 -2.68
N LEU A 308 8.54 -34.55 -2.60
CA LEU A 308 9.22 -33.98 -3.77
C LEU A 308 10.44 -34.89 -3.99
N VAL A 309 10.38 -35.71 -5.04
CA VAL A 309 11.55 -36.48 -5.47
C VAL A 309 12.41 -35.51 -6.27
N ASP A 310 13.70 -35.44 -5.93
CA ASP A 310 14.71 -34.65 -6.67
C ASP A 310 14.76 -35.01 -8.16
#